data_AF-A0A8H7MIL1-F1
#
_entry.id   AF-A0A8H7MIL1-F1
#
_cell.length_a   1.000
_cell.length_b   1.000
_cell.length_c   1.000
_cell.angle_alpha   90.00
_cell.angle_beta   90.00
_cell.angle_gamma   90.00
#
_symmetry.space_group_name_H-M   'P 1'
#
loop_
_entity.id
_entity.type
_entity.pdbx_description
1 polymer ?
#
loop_
_entity_poly.entity_id
_entity_poly.type
_entity_poly.pdbx_seq_one_letter_code
_entity_poly.pdbx_strand_id
1 'polypeptide(L)'
;MRISSHDPQVHGGMLKLLQQLANAMYECTNIGYTTSTQRSLHPRAVTSYNNLYNTPYMTRQSAQYLWEAGFKLIDEVSVNDQNVRSSFGTPLWTQALEPRLYNSADWKLLSWYVDRGARLNWEHPEHLTTPAHLIGHLFARNHCYRPSYSYSSHSRGARFIVKVLSYIHLDSCNCRCSIAGCLPIGCAVKRFFSLGFVETVHEPQCRLILKLISKVVDTEQALRLSTGLSVIRVLTFDELGLTHTCCKSLSHDQEWSEDAIRDVQHIESQDINLLEAMMVDFEQAWSEHSASFYKFLKNIWIPRIKEHHARIASEDKAEAISQIKSTGVVLWEPFGPRPPQSYTNSDRGSSDDVEDNPEVGTAVVSENVSESQADDDLKDDLDDPSEEVLEDNLDNDTDGSGEDPDNDSAGGSNCYSACHSEDYSNEQPDSTEEQDPTDTDLEDDWKMTTAYDFDDGFF
;
A
#
# COMPACT_ATOMS: atom_id res chain seq x y z
N MET A 1 -8.33 -32.96 29.99
CA MET A 1 -8.00 -34.22 29.27
C MET A 1 -6.99 -35.01 30.11
N ARG A 2 -7.31 -36.21 30.61
CA ARG A 2 -6.32 -37.11 31.24
C ARG A 2 -5.87 -38.11 30.16
N ILE A 3 -4.67 -37.93 29.63
CA ILE A 3 -4.08 -38.81 28.62
C ILE A 3 -3.30 -39.91 29.35
N SER A 4 -3.59 -41.18 29.02
CA SER A 4 -2.94 -42.37 29.57
C SER A 4 -1.47 -42.44 29.13
N SER A 5 -0.56 -42.63 30.08
CA SER A 5 0.88 -42.35 29.97
C SER A 5 1.76 -43.51 29.48
N HIS A 6 1.25 -44.41 28.63
CA HIS A 6 1.97 -45.65 28.30
C HIS A 6 2.26 -45.88 26.80
N ASP A 7 2.11 -44.88 25.95
CA ASP A 7 2.58 -44.96 24.57
C ASP A 7 3.95 -44.24 24.41
N PRO A 8 5.05 -44.98 24.15
CA PRO A 8 6.38 -44.42 23.92
C PRO A 8 6.44 -43.44 22.73
N GLN A 9 5.57 -43.61 21.72
CA GLN A 9 5.49 -42.67 20.61
C GLN A 9 4.91 -41.32 21.04
N VAL A 10 3.94 -41.33 21.96
CA VAL A 10 3.37 -40.12 22.55
C VAL A 10 4.41 -39.40 23.42
N HIS A 11 5.27 -40.14 24.13
CA HIS A 11 6.33 -39.53 24.94
C HIS A 11 7.43 -38.87 24.08
N GLY A 12 7.83 -39.49 22.97
CA GLY A 12 8.79 -38.92 22.03
C GLY A 12 8.25 -37.65 21.36
N GLY A 13 6.98 -37.67 20.96
CA GLY A 13 6.28 -36.49 20.44
C GLY A 13 6.21 -35.34 21.45
N MET A 14 5.89 -35.64 22.71
CA MET A 14 5.79 -34.64 23.78
C MET A 14 7.14 -34.00 24.13
N LEU A 15 8.24 -34.76 24.15
CA LEU A 15 9.58 -34.19 24.39
C LEU A 15 10.03 -33.29 23.23
N LYS A 16 9.74 -33.69 21.98
CA LYS A 16 10.00 -32.86 20.81
C LYS A 16 9.18 -31.57 20.84
N LEU A 17 7.91 -31.65 21.24
CA LEU A 17 7.02 -30.51 21.46
C LEU A 17 7.54 -29.54 22.52
N LEU A 18 7.95 -30.07 23.68
CA LEU A 18 8.48 -29.27 24.78
C LEU A 18 9.81 -28.61 24.38
N GLN A 19 10.66 -29.30 23.61
CA GLN A 19 11.88 -28.71 23.08
C GLN A 19 11.60 -27.62 22.04
N GLN A 20 10.64 -27.83 21.14
CA GLN A 20 10.20 -26.82 20.16
C GLN A 20 9.60 -25.59 20.86
N LEU A 21 8.77 -25.80 21.89
CA LEU A 21 8.23 -24.73 22.73
C LEU A 21 9.33 -23.99 23.49
N ALA A 22 10.28 -24.73 24.09
CA ALA A 22 11.42 -24.12 24.78
C ALA A 22 12.29 -23.29 23.81
N ASN A 23 12.53 -23.79 22.60
CA ASN A 23 13.28 -23.06 21.57
C ASN A 23 12.52 -21.81 21.08
N ALA A 24 11.22 -21.93 20.80
CA ALA A 24 10.39 -20.81 20.38
C ALA A 24 10.31 -19.73 21.47
N MET A 25 10.11 -20.11 22.73
CA MET A 25 10.14 -19.19 23.86
C MET A 25 11.53 -18.54 24.03
N TYR A 26 12.60 -19.33 23.90
CA TYR A 26 13.97 -18.83 24.00
C TYR A 26 14.30 -17.81 22.89
N GLU A 27 13.92 -18.09 21.64
CA GLU A 27 14.08 -17.16 20.51
C GLU A 27 13.29 -15.87 20.73
N CYS A 28 12.02 -15.97 21.13
CA CYS A 28 11.19 -14.80 21.44
C CYS A 28 11.80 -13.92 22.55
N THR A 29 12.49 -14.52 23.53
CA THR A 29 13.17 -13.76 24.60
C THR A 29 14.52 -13.15 24.20
N ASN A 30 15.22 -13.69 23.19
CA ASN A 30 16.60 -13.30 22.88
C ASN A 30 16.76 -12.35 21.67
N ILE A 31 15.74 -12.18 20.82
CA ILE A 31 15.84 -11.38 19.59
C ILE A 31 15.96 -9.86 19.84
N GLY A 32 15.85 -9.38 21.08
CA GLY A 32 15.82 -7.94 21.40
C GLY A 32 17.04 -7.32 22.08
N TYR A 33 18.06 -8.08 22.50
CA TYR A 33 19.07 -7.57 23.43
C TYR A 33 20.48 -7.50 22.83
N THR A 34 20.78 -6.41 22.13
CA THR A 34 22.16 -5.91 22.07
C THR A 34 22.58 -5.47 23.47
N THR A 35 23.79 -5.83 23.87
CA THR A 35 24.34 -5.95 25.24
C THR A 35 24.27 -4.76 26.22
N SER A 36 23.61 -3.62 25.93
CA SER A 36 23.68 -2.43 26.80
C SER A 36 22.47 -2.17 27.71
N THR A 37 21.40 -2.97 27.67
CA THR A 37 20.25 -2.76 28.59
C THR A 37 19.61 -4.08 29.03
N GLN A 38 20.24 -4.76 30.00
CA GLN A 38 19.62 -5.85 30.75
C GLN A 38 18.54 -5.29 31.68
N ARG A 39 17.35 -4.98 31.15
CA ARG A 39 16.12 -5.02 31.96
C ARG A 39 15.59 -6.45 31.87
N SER A 40 15.63 -7.15 32.99
CA SER A 40 15.10 -8.50 33.15
C SER A 40 13.65 -8.59 32.64
N LEU A 41 13.42 -9.31 31.53
CA LEU A 41 12.09 -9.81 31.22
C LEU A 41 11.71 -10.79 32.33
N HIS A 42 10.84 -10.34 33.23
CA HIS A 42 10.27 -11.19 34.25
C HIS A 42 9.44 -12.28 33.55
N PRO A 43 9.53 -13.57 33.92
CA PRO A 43 8.71 -14.66 33.36
C PRO A 43 7.18 -14.43 33.40
N ARG A 44 6.72 -13.36 34.05
CA ARG A 44 5.33 -12.91 34.12
C ARG A 44 4.79 -12.31 32.81
N ALA A 45 5.65 -11.89 31.87
CA ALA A 45 5.19 -11.26 30.62
C ALA A 45 4.59 -12.26 29.61
N VAL A 46 4.99 -13.53 29.66
CA VAL A 46 4.48 -14.57 28.75
C VAL A 46 3.12 -15.12 29.23
N THR A 47 2.81 -14.99 30.53
CA THR A 47 1.57 -15.53 31.11
C THR A 47 0.33 -14.66 30.90
N SER A 48 0.45 -13.45 30.34
CA SER A 48 -0.71 -12.54 30.18
C SER A 48 -1.42 -12.67 28.83
N TYR A 49 -0.81 -13.33 27.83
CA TYR A 49 -1.45 -13.51 26.52
C TYR A 49 -2.14 -14.87 26.48
N ASN A 50 -3.45 -14.87 26.27
CA ASN A 50 -4.23 -16.08 26.07
C ASN A 50 -3.88 -16.79 24.74
N ASN A 51 -3.21 -16.07 23.83
CA ASN A 51 -2.78 -16.58 22.55
C ASN A 51 -1.27 -16.32 22.33
N LEU A 52 -0.49 -17.39 22.22
CA LEU A 52 0.97 -17.32 22.03
C LEU A 52 1.37 -16.58 20.75
N TYR A 53 0.50 -16.55 19.73
CA TYR A 53 0.75 -15.83 18.49
C TYR A 53 0.72 -14.30 18.65
N ASN A 54 0.13 -13.78 19.73
CA ASN A 54 0.16 -12.36 20.07
C ASN A 54 1.44 -11.92 20.80
N THR A 55 2.38 -12.85 21.03
CA THR A 55 3.64 -12.49 21.68
C THR A 55 4.40 -11.48 20.80
N PRO A 56 4.84 -10.34 21.36
CA PRO A 56 5.74 -9.45 20.65
C PRO A 56 7.00 -10.23 20.22
N TYR A 57 7.71 -9.78 19.18
CA TYR A 57 8.90 -10.51 18.68
C TYR A 57 8.61 -11.90 18.09
N MET A 58 7.36 -12.22 17.76
CA MET A 58 7.05 -13.45 17.03
C MET A 58 7.83 -13.46 15.71
N THR A 59 8.47 -14.59 15.41
CA THR A 59 9.10 -14.83 14.10
C THR A 59 8.26 -15.82 13.30
N ARG A 60 8.43 -15.85 11.98
CA ARG A 60 7.82 -16.89 11.14
C ARG A 60 8.19 -18.30 11.60
N GLN A 61 9.43 -18.49 12.07
CA GLN A 61 9.91 -19.80 12.51
C GLN A 61 9.25 -20.21 13.83
N SER A 62 9.18 -19.30 14.82
CA SER A 62 8.47 -19.54 16.07
C SER A 62 6.98 -19.82 15.84
N ALA A 63 6.33 -19.05 14.95
CA ALA A 63 4.93 -19.25 14.59
C ALA A 63 4.69 -20.63 13.94
N GLN A 64 5.61 -21.07 13.06
CA GLN A 64 5.57 -22.39 12.45
C GLN A 64 5.77 -23.52 13.49
N TYR A 65 6.67 -23.35 14.47
CA TYR A 65 6.83 -24.34 15.55
C TYR A 65 5.58 -24.43 16.43
N LEU A 66 4.96 -23.30 16.79
CA LEU A 66 3.68 -23.31 17.50
C LEU A 66 2.60 -24.04 16.70
N TRP A 67 2.55 -23.81 15.38
CA TRP A 67 1.58 -24.45 14.52
C TRP A 67 1.77 -25.96 14.46
N GLU A 68 3.00 -26.43 14.25
CA GLU A 68 3.36 -27.85 14.28
C GLU A 68 3.09 -28.49 15.64
N ALA A 69 3.22 -27.70 16.71
CA ALA A 69 2.91 -28.11 18.07
C ALA A 69 1.41 -28.19 18.38
N GLY A 70 0.54 -27.96 17.39
CA GLY A 70 -0.92 -28.09 17.54
C GLY A 70 -1.62 -26.82 18.03
N PHE A 71 -0.92 -25.71 18.20
CA PHE A 71 -1.54 -24.42 18.48
C PHE A 71 -2.10 -23.85 17.17
N LYS A 72 -3.41 -23.99 16.93
CA LYS A 72 -4.06 -23.60 15.67
C LYS A 72 -4.89 -22.31 15.75
N LEU A 73 -4.98 -21.70 16.93
CA LEU A 73 -5.83 -20.55 17.23
C LEU A 73 -5.17 -19.24 16.73
N ILE A 74 -4.91 -19.14 15.42
CA ILE A 74 -4.18 -18.01 14.81
C ILE A 74 -5.02 -16.74 14.62
N ASP A 75 -6.33 -16.84 14.78
CA ASP A 75 -7.28 -15.75 14.55
C ASP A 75 -8.16 -15.48 15.79
N GLU A 76 -7.84 -16.15 16.90
CA GLU A 76 -8.50 -15.91 18.18
C GLU A 76 -8.03 -14.57 18.76
N VAL A 77 -9.01 -13.72 19.06
CA VAL A 77 -8.79 -12.42 19.69
C VAL A 77 -8.20 -12.63 21.07
N SER A 78 -7.03 -12.05 21.34
CA SER A 78 -6.48 -12.03 22.69
C SER A 78 -7.03 -10.82 23.43
N VAL A 79 -7.70 -11.08 24.56
CA VAL A 79 -8.00 -10.06 25.56
C VAL A 79 -6.83 -10.06 26.54
N ASN A 80 -6.06 -8.98 26.56
CA ASN A 80 -5.07 -8.78 27.62
C ASN A 80 -5.80 -8.18 28.83
N ASP A 81 -5.86 -8.91 29.96
CA ASP A 81 -6.53 -8.47 31.20
C ASP A 81 -5.87 -7.23 31.82
N GLN A 82 -4.66 -6.90 31.40
CA GLN A 82 -3.99 -5.68 31.83
C GLN A 82 -4.51 -4.53 30.97
N ASN A 83 -5.14 -3.53 31.60
CA ASN A 83 -5.74 -2.26 31.13
C ASN A 83 -4.99 -1.43 30.05
N VAL A 84 -4.03 -2.01 29.34
CA VAL A 84 -3.37 -1.44 28.17
C VAL A 84 -4.33 -1.60 26.99
N ARG A 85 -5.12 -0.54 26.73
CA ARG A 85 -6.07 -0.42 25.61
C ARG A 85 -5.50 -0.83 24.23
N SER A 86 -4.18 -0.90 24.06
CA SER A 86 -3.53 -1.21 22.79
C SER A 86 -3.23 -2.70 22.55
N SER A 87 -3.66 -3.63 23.40
CA SER A 87 -3.34 -5.07 23.25
C SER A 87 -4.52 -5.98 22.89
N PHE A 88 -5.65 -5.40 22.51
CA PHE A 88 -6.80 -6.16 22.00
C PHE A 88 -6.60 -6.44 20.50
N GLY A 89 -6.70 -7.69 20.08
CA GLY A 89 -6.60 -8.01 18.64
C GLY A 89 -6.34 -9.47 18.30
N THR A 90 -6.50 -9.80 17.02
CA THR A 90 -6.00 -11.06 16.46
C THR A 90 -4.48 -10.99 16.32
N PRO A 91 -3.78 -12.14 16.28
CA PRO A 91 -2.35 -12.16 15.98
C PRO A 91 -1.94 -11.38 14.74
N LEU A 92 -2.69 -11.48 13.64
CA LEU A 92 -2.38 -10.71 12.44
C LEU A 92 -2.45 -9.20 12.67
N TRP A 93 -3.48 -8.73 13.41
CA TRP A 93 -3.62 -7.33 13.80
C TRP A 93 -2.45 -6.85 14.65
N THR A 94 -2.14 -7.58 15.73
CA THR A 94 -1.08 -7.23 16.68
C THR A 94 0.29 -7.18 16.00
N GLN A 95 0.61 -8.18 15.18
CA GLN A 95 1.89 -8.23 14.47
C GLN A 95 1.96 -7.18 13.35
N ALA A 96 0.83 -6.78 12.78
CA ALA A 96 0.81 -5.67 11.84
C ALA A 96 1.08 -4.33 12.54
N LEU A 97 0.54 -4.09 13.74
CA LEU A 97 0.77 -2.84 14.49
C LEU A 97 2.22 -2.66 14.96
N GLU A 98 2.97 -3.75 15.13
CA GLU A 98 4.33 -3.68 15.63
C GLU A 98 5.20 -2.77 14.73
N PRO A 99 5.89 -1.76 15.30
CA PRO A 99 6.69 -0.82 14.53
C PRO A 99 7.78 -1.48 13.67
N ARG A 100 8.05 -2.77 13.82
CA ARG A 100 9.19 -3.45 13.22
C ARG A 100 9.07 -3.77 11.76
N LEU A 101 7.87 -3.66 11.15
CA LEU A 101 7.57 -3.93 9.74
C LEU A 101 8.46 -3.20 8.70
N TYR A 102 9.50 -2.48 9.13
CA TYR A 102 10.61 -2.01 8.32
C TYR A 102 11.45 -3.15 7.73
N ASN A 103 11.40 -4.37 8.27
CA ASN A 103 12.25 -5.47 7.80
C ASN A 103 11.50 -6.46 6.89
N SER A 104 12.20 -6.95 5.86
CA SER A 104 11.66 -7.96 4.92
C SER A 104 11.24 -9.27 5.58
N ALA A 105 11.72 -9.54 6.80
CA ALA A 105 11.35 -10.70 7.60
C ALA A 105 9.90 -10.62 8.09
N ASP A 106 9.36 -9.43 8.32
CA ASP A 106 8.04 -9.27 8.94
C ASP A 106 6.91 -9.52 7.94
N TRP A 107 7.09 -9.11 6.68
CA TRP A 107 6.15 -9.47 5.60
C TRP A 107 6.00 -10.99 5.44
N LYS A 108 7.06 -11.76 5.71
CA LYS A 108 7.00 -13.22 5.66
C LYS A 108 6.16 -13.80 6.80
N LEU A 109 6.16 -13.14 7.96
CA LEU A 109 5.31 -13.53 9.09
C LEU A 109 3.84 -13.17 8.81
N LEU A 110 3.56 -11.95 8.34
CA LEU A 110 2.20 -11.52 8.01
C LEU A 110 1.58 -12.39 6.90
N SER A 111 2.35 -12.66 5.84
CA SER A 111 1.96 -13.62 4.79
C SER A 111 1.68 -15.01 5.39
N TRP A 112 2.55 -15.49 6.29
CA TRP A 112 2.35 -16.78 6.94
C TRP A 112 1.03 -16.85 7.73
N TYR A 113 0.66 -15.80 8.47
CA TYR A 113 -0.63 -15.77 9.16
C TYR A 113 -1.80 -15.89 8.20
N VAL A 114 -1.79 -15.11 7.12
CA VAL A 114 -2.84 -15.14 6.09
C VAL A 114 -2.89 -16.52 5.42
N ASP A 115 -1.74 -17.11 5.09
CA ASP A 115 -1.64 -18.45 4.49
C ASP A 115 -2.11 -19.57 5.44
N ARG A 116 -2.21 -19.31 6.74
CA ARG A 116 -2.77 -20.24 7.73
C ARG A 116 -4.24 -19.99 8.06
N GLY A 117 -4.86 -18.97 7.47
CA GLY A 117 -6.29 -18.65 7.63
C GLY A 117 -6.59 -17.47 8.55
N ALA A 118 -5.60 -16.64 8.90
CA ALA A 118 -5.89 -15.38 9.61
C ALA A 118 -6.69 -14.44 8.72
N ARG A 119 -7.71 -13.79 9.27
CA ARG A 119 -8.67 -12.99 8.50
C ARG A 119 -8.16 -11.58 8.24
N LEU A 120 -8.10 -11.20 6.97
CA LEU A 120 -7.79 -9.83 6.54
C LEU A 120 -8.96 -8.85 6.74
N ASN A 121 -10.20 -9.35 6.80
CA ASN A 121 -11.43 -8.60 7.09
C ASN A 121 -11.86 -8.65 8.55
N TRP A 122 -11.03 -9.13 9.47
CA TRP A 122 -11.39 -9.02 10.88
C TRP A 122 -11.47 -7.54 11.27
N GLU A 123 -12.64 -7.07 11.70
CA GLU A 123 -12.83 -5.68 12.11
C GLU A 123 -12.49 -5.51 13.60
N HIS A 124 -11.59 -4.59 13.89
CA HIS A 124 -11.24 -4.25 15.26
C HIS A 124 -12.38 -3.46 15.92
N PRO A 125 -12.94 -3.89 17.07
CA PRO A 125 -14.14 -3.29 17.64
C PRO A 125 -13.97 -1.84 18.10
N GLU A 126 -12.75 -1.43 18.45
CA GLU A 126 -12.48 -0.04 18.85
C GLU A 126 -12.01 0.83 17.68
N HIS A 127 -11.34 0.25 16.69
CA HIS A 127 -10.66 1.01 15.63
C HIS A 127 -11.47 1.00 14.33
N LEU A 128 -12.48 0.13 14.24
CA LEU A 128 -13.44 0.00 13.14
C LEU A 128 -12.75 -0.09 11.77
N THR A 129 -11.63 -0.82 11.76
CA THR A 129 -10.78 -1.05 10.59
C THR A 129 -10.22 -2.46 10.66
N THR A 130 -9.56 -2.91 9.59
CA THR A 130 -9.13 -4.30 9.45
C THR A 130 -7.62 -4.44 9.28
N PRO A 131 -7.06 -5.64 9.50
CA PRO A 131 -5.66 -5.90 9.22
C PRO A 131 -5.24 -5.53 7.80
N ALA A 132 -6.10 -5.70 6.78
CA ALA A 132 -5.76 -5.31 5.42
C ALA A 132 -5.48 -3.80 5.30
N HIS A 133 -6.34 -2.95 5.88
CA HIS A 133 -6.16 -1.50 5.90
C HIS A 133 -4.90 -1.10 6.65
N LEU A 134 -4.66 -1.70 7.82
CA LEU A 134 -3.48 -1.46 8.63
C LEU A 134 -2.19 -1.83 7.88
N ILE A 135 -2.15 -3.01 7.27
CA ILE A 135 -1.01 -3.49 6.49
C ILE A 135 -0.76 -2.57 5.29
N GLY A 136 -1.80 -2.18 4.55
CA GLY A 136 -1.69 -1.24 3.43
C GLY A 136 -1.13 0.13 3.86
N HIS A 137 -1.66 0.69 4.95
CA HIS A 137 -1.18 1.94 5.52
C HIS A 137 0.28 1.88 5.95
N LEU A 138 0.68 0.83 6.67
CA LEU A 138 2.04 0.68 7.17
C LEU A 138 3.05 0.37 6.07
N PHE A 139 2.64 -0.42 5.08
CA PHE A 139 3.42 -0.61 3.86
C PHE A 139 3.74 0.76 3.24
N ALA A 140 2.72 1.61 3.10
CA ALA A 140 2.88 2.94 2.54
C ALA A 140 3.82 3.84 3.35
N ARG A 141 3.54 3.94 4.66
CA ARG A 141 4.36 4.70 5.60
C ARG A 141 5.83 4.32 5.53
N ASN A 142 6.14 3.02 5.53
CA ASN A 142 7.52 2.55 5.59
C ASN A 142 8.29 2.83 4.28
N HIS A 143 7.61 2.85 3.15
CA HIS A 143 8.22 3.10 1.84
C HIS A 143 8.41 4.60 1.55
N CYS A 144 7.57 5.49 2.10
CA CYS A 144 7.79 6.94 2.00
C CYS A 144 9.04 7.42 2.73
N TYR A 145 9.30 6.94 3.95
CA TYR A 145 10.35 7.50 4.81
C TYR A 145 11.73 6.84 4.65
N ARG A 146 11.83 5.66 4.02
CA ARG A 146 13.10 4.92 3.89
C ARG A 146 13.33 4.34 2.49
N PRO A 147 13.74 5.18 1.52
CA PRO A 147 13.95 4.75 0.13
C PRO A 147 15.07 3.72 -0.07
N SER A 148 15.94 3.51 0.93
CA SER A 148 17.11 2.63 0.82
C SER A 148 16.78 1.14 0.72
N TYR A 149 15.53 0.74 1.00
CA TYR A 149 15.09 -0.63 0.79
C TYR A 149 14.71 -0.84 -0.67
N SER A 150 15.67 -1.33 -1.46
CA SER A 150 15.43 -1.80 -2.82
C SER A 150 14.39 -2.91 -2.82
N TYR A 151 13.16 -2.54 -3.15
CA TYR A 151 12.05 -3.48 -3.26
C TYR A 151 12.08 -4.08 -4.65
N SER A 152 12.57 -5.32 -4.77
CA SER A 152 12.40 -6.04 -6.03
C SER A 152 10.92 -6.39 -6.20
N SER A 153 10.34 -5.98 -7.34
CA SER A 153 8.97 -6.26 -7.75
C SER A 153 8.64 -7.77 -7.78
N HIS A 154 9.67 -8.61 -7.82
CA HIS A 154 9.60 -10.06 -7.83
C HIS A 154 9.67 -10.73 -6.44
N SER A 155 9.81 -9.95 -5.37
CA SER A 155 9.90 -10.51 -4.03
C SER A 155 8.57 -11.16 -3.61
N ARG A 156 8.61 -12.20 -2.75
CA ARG A 156 7.39 -12.76 -2.13
C ARG A 156 6.59 -11.69 -1.37
N GLY A 157 7.27 -10.68 -0.84
CA GLY A 157 6.62 -9.52 -0.22
C GLY A 157 5.71 -8.78 -1.20
N ALA A 158 6.16 -8.56 -2.45
CA ALA A 158 5.39 -7.86 -3.48
C ALA A 158 4.05 -8.54 -3.75
N ARG A 159 4.08 -9.87 -3.90
CA ARG A 159 2.85 -10.65 -4.10
C ARG A 159 1.90 -10.57 -2.91
N PHE A 160 2.44 -10.64 -1.70
CA PHE A 160 1.63 -10.49 -0.49
C PHE A 160 0.98 -9.11 -0.39
N ILE A 161 1.74 -8.03 -0.68
CA ILE A 161 1.19 -6.68 -0.67
C ILE A 161 0.14 -6.49 -1.76
N VAL A 162 0.37 -6.99 -2.99
CA VAL A 162 -0.67 -6.98 -4.03
C VAL A 162 -1.93 -7.66 -3.53
N LYS A 163 -1.84 -8.87 -2.95
CA LYS A 163 -2.98 -9.58 -2.36
C LYS A 163 -3.71 -8.76 -1.29
N VAL A 164 -3.00 -8.05 -0.43
CA VAL A 164 -3.60 -7.19 0.61
C VAL A 164 -4.28 -5.97 0.01
N LEU A 165 -3.65 -5.30 -0.96
CA LEU A 165 -4.19 -4.08 -1.59
C LEU A 165 -5.36 -4.40 -2.53
N SER A 166 -5.39 -5.59 -3.14
CA SER A 166 -6.52 -6.10 -3.93
C SER A 166 -7.72 -6.49 -3.08
N TYR A 167 -7.62 -6.45 -1.75
CA TYR A 167 -8.70 -6.86 -0.88
C TYR A 167 -9.84 -5.83 -0.88
N ILE A 168 -11.07 -6.26 -1.12
CA ILE A 168 -12.23 -5.37 -1.40
C ILE A 168 -13.08 -5.04 -0.16
N HIS A 169 -12.67 -5.49 1.02
CA HIS A 169 -13.44 -5.23 2.23
C HIS A 169 -13.28 -3.77 2.65
N LEU A 170 -14.41 -3.08 2.77
CA LEU A 170 -14.49 -1.69 3.21
C LEU A 170 -14.36 -1.61 4.73
N ASP A 171 -13.71 -0.56 5.24
CA ASP A 171 -13.82 -0.23 6.67
C ASP A 171 -15.15 0.51 6.97
N SER A 172 -15.41 0.79 8.24
CA SER A 172 -16.62 1.49 8.67
C SER A 172 -16.45 3.02 8.71
N CYS A 173 -15.48 3.58 7.98
CA CYS A 173 -15.26 5.03 8.00
C CYS A 173 -16.30 5.81 7.19
N ASN A 174 -16.56 7.05 7.59
CA ASN A 174 -17.52 7.95 6.95
C ASN A 174 -16.84 9.18 6.30
N CYS A 175 -15.58 9.04 5.91
CA CYS A 175 -14.85 10.12 5.25
C CYS A 175 -15.28 10.23 3.78
N ARG A 176 -15.34 11.45 3.24
CA ARG A 176 -15.73 11.70 1.84
C ARG A 176 -14.69 11.27 0.81
N CYS A 177 -13.49 10.88 1.24
CA CYS A 177 -12.50 10.23 0.36
C CYS A 177 -12.95 8.84 -0.14
N SER A 178 -14.01 8.28 0.45
CA SER A 178 -14.72 7.11 -0.07
C SER A 178 -16.24 7.26 0.05
N ILE A 179 -16.99 6.45 -0.69
CA ILE A 179 -18.47 6.48 -0.68
C ILE A 179 -19.04 5.66 0.47
N ALA A 180 -18.43 4.52 0.81
CA ALA A 180 -19.00 3.53 1.73
C ALA A 180 -17.95 2.90 2.65
N GLY A 181 -16.90 3.65 3.01
CA GLY A 181 -15.73 3.15 3.73
C GLY A 181 -14.51 3.03 2.84
N CYS A 182 -13.31 3.17 3.39
CA CYS A 182 -12.08 3.11 2.62
C CYS A 182 -11.80 1.66 2.20
N LEU A 183 -11.13 1.50 1.05
CA LEU A 183 -10.47 0.25 0.68
C LEU A 183 -9.03 0.24 1.20
N PRO A 184 -8.41 -0.94 1.42
CA PRO A 184 -7.00 -1.07 1.79
C PRO A 184 -6.05 -0.33 0.83
N ILE A 185 -6.31 -0.38 -0.49
CA ILE A 185 -5.54 0.39 -1.47
C ILE A 185 -5.71 1.90 -1.29
N GLY A 186 -6.92 2.38 -0.98
CA GLY A 186 -7.17 3.79 -0.72
C GLY A 186 -6.40 4.29 0.50
N CYS A 187 -6.33 3.48 1.56
CA CYS A 187 -5.55 3.80 2.76
C CYS A 187 -4.04 3.85 2.49
N ALA A 188 -3.54 2.97 1.63
CA ALA A 188 -2.15 3.00 1.19
C ALA A 188 -1.87 4.28 0.37
N VAL A 189 -2.71 4.59 -0.63
CA VAL A 189 -2.60 5.76 -1.52
C VAL A 189 -2.61 7.06 -0.73
N LYS A 190 -3.60 7.26 0.15
CA LYS A 190 -3.69 8.41 1.06
C LYS A 190 -2.36 8.65 1.77
N ARG A 191 -1.75 7.58 2.28
CA ARG A 191 -0.51 7.71 3.04
C ARG A 191 0.71 7.99 2.15
N PHE A 192 0.72 7.45 0.95
CA PHE A 192 1.80 7.66 -0.01
C PHE A 192 1.90 9.09 -0.50
N PHE A 193 0.75 9.71 -0.75
CA PHE A 193 0.67 11.01 -1.42
C PHE A 193 0.19 12.12 -0.48
N SER A 194 0.35 11.95 0.83
CA SER A 194 -0.04 12.96 1.83
C SER A 194 0.73 14.28 1.72
N LEU A 195 1.73 14.37 0.83
CA LEU A 195 2.50 15.59 0.52
C LEU A 195 2.15 16.18 -0.86
N GLY A 196 1.09 15.70 -1.52
CA GLY A 196 0.69 16.11 -2.87
C GLY A 196 1.19 15.15 -3.95
N PHE A 197 0.28 14.61 -4.76
CA PHE A 197 0.62 13.63 -5.81
C PHE A 197 1.24 14.32 -7.03
N VAL A 198 0.65 15.42 -7.49
CA VAL A 198 1.05 16.09 -8.73
C VAL A 198 2.50 16.58 -8.67
N GLU A 199 2.95 17.04 -7.50
CA GLU A 199 4.31 17.52 -7.28
C GLU A 199 5.33 16.38 -7.16
N THR A 200 4.92 15.25 -6.57
CA THR A 200 5.83 14.15 -6.20
C THR A 200 5.86 12.99 -7.20
N VAL A 201 4.96 12.96 -8.19
CA VAL A 201 4.85 11.85 -9.16
C VAL A 201 6.15 11.52 -9.91
N HIS A 202 7.02 12.52 -10.08
CA HIS A 202 8.30 12.37 -10.77
C HIS A 202 9.37 11.70 -9.91
N GLU A 203 9.20 11.67 -8.59
CA GLU A 203 10.15 11.06 -7.67
C GLU A 203 10.27 9.54 -7.90
N PRO A 204 11.49 8.97 -7.90
CA PRO A 204 11.69 7.54 -8.13
C PRO A 204 10.86 6.63 -7.22
N GLN A 205 10.67 7.04 -5.96
CA GLN A 205 9.89 6.30 -4.97
C GLN A 205 8.40 6.26 -5.38
N CYS A 206 7.84 7.42 -5.72
CA CYS A 206 6.46 7.54 -6.20
C CYS A 206 6.23 6.67 -7.44
N ARG A 207 7.20 6.57 -8.36
CA ARG A 207 7.11 5.69 -9.53
C ARG A 207 7.00 4.21 -9.17
N LEU A 208 7.78 3.73 -8.19
CA LEU A 208 7.70 2.33 -7.75
C LEU A 208 6.34 2.01 -7.12
N ILE A 209 5.83 2.93 -6.31
CA ILE A 209 4.53 2.83 -5.66
C ILE A 209 3.41 2.86 -6.70
N LEU A 210 3.49 3.77 -7.67
CA LEU A 210 2.56 3.85 -8.78
C LEU A 210 2.56 2.58 -9.64
N LYS A 211 3.73 1.98 -9.88
CA LYS A 211 3.81 0.67 -10.54
C LYS A 211 3.05 -0.40 -9.75
N LEU A 212 3.17 -0.42 -8.43
CA LEU A 212 2.44 -1.36 -7.57
C LEU A 212 0.93 -1.10 -7.58
N ILE A 213 0.50 0.16 -7.42
CA ILE A 213 -0.92 0.54 -7.46
C ILE A 213 -1.51 0.20 -8.82
N SER A 214 -0.83 0.56 -9.90
CA SER A 214 -1.27 0.25 -11.27
C SER A 214 -1.38 -1.26 -11.45
N LYS A 215 -0.41 -2.03 -10.94
CA LYS A 215 -0.51 -3.49 -10.95
C LYS A 215 -1.76 -3.98 -10.22
N VAL A 216 -2.06 -3.47 -9.02
CA VAL A 216 -3.26 -3.88 -8.26
C VAL A 216 -4.54 -3.53 -9.03
N VAL A 217 -4.62 -2.32 -9.60
CA VAL A 217 -5.80 -1.85 -10.36
C VAL A 217 -5.96 -2.61 -11.69
N ASP A 218 -4.86 -2.88 -12.39
CA ASP A 218 -4.87 -3.48 -13.72
C ASP A 218 -4.95 -5.03 -13.70
N THR A 219 -4.66 -5.70 -12.57
CA THR A 219 -4.60 -7.17 -12.50
C THR A 219 -5.96 -7.85 -12.64
N GLU A 220 -7.01 -7.33 -12.02
CA GLU A 220 -8.31 -8.01 -11.96
C GLU A 220 -9.38 -7.19 -12.65
N GLN A 221 -9.79 -7.60 -13.85
CA GLN A 221 -10.74 -6.85 -14.68
C GLN A 221 -12.07 -6.61 -13.96
N ALA A 222 -12.54 -7.56 -13.16
CA ALA A 222 -13.77 -7.44 -12.37
C ALA A 222 -13.68 -6.33 -11.31
N LEU A 223 -12.49 -6.07 -10.77
CA LEU A 223 -12.24 -5.07 -9.72
C LEU A 223 -11.61 -3.78 -10.24
N ARG A 224 -11.17 -3.77 -11.50
CA ARG A 224 -10.47 -2.63 -12.13
C ARG A 224 -11.23 -1.32 -11.97
N LEU A 225 -12.56 -1.35 -12.16
CA LEU A 225 -13.40 -0.17 -12.03
C LEU A 225 -13.46 0.29 -10.58
N SER A 226 -13.88 -0.57 -9.65
CA SER A 226 -14.03 -0.22 -8.23
C SER A 226 -12.72 0.21 -7.58
N THR A 227 -11.64 -0.53 -7.82
CA THR A 227 -10.31 -0.26 -7.25
C THR A 227 -9.72 1.00 -7.86
N GLY A 228 -9.81 1.17 -9.19
CA GLY A 228 -9.33 2.37 -9.89
C GLY A 228 -10.05 3.64 -9.42
N LEU A 229 -11.38 3.61 -9.33
CA LEU A 229 -12.17 4.76 -8.84
C LEU A 229 -11.88 5.08 -7.38
N SER A 230 -11.65 4.07 -6.55
CA SER A 230 -11.26 4.29 -5.15
C SER A 230 -9.92 5.02 -5.04
N VAL A 231 -8.95 4.67 -5.89
CA VAL A 231 -7.66 5.39 -5.95
C VAL A 231 -7.84 6.81 -6.49
N ILE A 232 -8.55 6.97 -7.60
CA ILE A 232 -8.80 8.27 -8.22
C ILE A 232 -9.50 9.22 -7.24
N ARG A 233 -10.48 8.72 -6.48
CA ARG A 233 -11.21 9.52 -5.50
C ARG A 233 -10.31 9.99 -4.36
N VAL A 234 -9.46 9.11 -3.83
CA VAL A 234 -8.50 9.50 -2.77
C VAL A 234 -7.52 10.54 -3.29
N LEU A 235 -6.94 10.34 -4.48
CA LEU A 235 -6.02 11.32 -5.08
C LEU A 235 -6.71 12.66 -5.33
N THR A 236 -7.92 12.66 -5.89
CA THR A 236 -8.68 13.90 -6.13
C THR A 236 -9.03 14.59 -4.81
N PHE A 237 -9.40 13.83 -3.78
CA PHE A 237 -9.67 14.35 -2.44
C PHE A 237 -8.44 15.05 -1.85
N ASP A 238 -7.25 14.45 -1.98
CA ASP A 238 -5.98 15.02 -1.51
C ASP A 238 -5.64 16.31 -2.28
N GLU A 239 -5.78 16.32 -3.60
CA GLU A 239 -5.47 17.49 -4.45
C GLU A 239 -6.45 18.66 -4.28
N LEU A 240 -7.65 18.40 -3.76
CA LEU A 240 -8.60 19.44 -3.34
C LEU A 240 -8.33 19.96 -1.92
N GLY A 241 -7.33 19.41 -1.21
CA GLY A 241 -6.97 19.85 0.14
C GLY A 241 -8.02 19.50 1.21
N LEU A 242 -8.89 18.51 0.94
CA LEU A 242 -9.95 18.11 1.86
C LEU A 242 -9.40 17.37 3.09
N THR A 243 -10.07 17.52 4.24
CA THR A 243 -9.60 16.91 5.49
C THR A 243 -10.01 15.45 5.61
N HIS A 244 -9.03 14.55 5.68
CA HIS A 244 -9.30 13.14 5.95
C HIS A 244 -9.77 12.92 7.39
N THR A 245 -10.95 12.31 7.52
CA THR A 245 -11.53 11.87 8.79
C THR A 245 -11.58 10.34 8.95
N CYS A 246 -11.04 9.59 7.97
CA CYS A 246 -10.97 8.13 7.97
C CYS A 246 -9.74 7.56 8.69
N CYS A 247 -9.81 6.25 8.98
CA CYS A 247 -8.68 5.46 9.51
C CYS A 247 -8.15 5.96 10.85
N LYS A 248 -9.06 6.22 11.80
CA LYS A 248 -8.89 6.84 13.14
C LYS A 248 -7.70 6.35 13.98
N SER A 249 -7.02 5.27 13.62
CA SER A 249 -6.09 4.56 14.52
C SER A 249 -4.83 3.98 13.86
N LEU A 250 -4.62 4.24 12.57
CA LEU A 250 -3.44 3.72 11.86
C LEU A 250 -2.22 4.66 11.95
N SER A 251 -2.50 5.93 12.23
CA SER A 251 -1.54 7.02 12.43
C SER A 251 -1.84 7.68 13.78
N HIS A 252 -0.89 8.42 14.36
CA HIS A 252 -1.14 9.29 15.53
C HIS A 252 -2.07 10.48 15.20
N ASP A 253 -2.96 10.29 14.22
CA ASP A 253 -3.90 11.29 13.76
C ASP A 253 -4.97 11.47 14.83
N GLN A 254 -5.57 12.65 14.82
CA GLN A 254 -6.60 13.04 15.75
C GLN A 254 -7.81 12.09 15.66
N GLU A 255 -8.26 11.57 16.79
CA GLU A 255 -9.54 10.85 16.86
C GLU A 255 -10.68 11.83 16.61
N TRP A 256 -11.43 11.60 15.52
CA TRP A 256 -12.59 12.40 15.17
C TRP A 256 -13.86 11.81 15.80
N SER A 257 -14.58 12.62 16.57
CA SER A 257 -15.96 12.32 16.96
C SER A 257 -16.89 12.46 15.75
N GLU A 258 -18.02 11.77 15.74
CA GLU A 258 -18.99 11.88 14.65
C GLU A 258 -19.50 13.32 14.44
N ASP A 259 -19.55 14.12 15.51
CA ASP A 259 -19.93 15.53 15.43
C ASP A 259 -18.83 16.35 14.72
N ALA A 260 -17.56 16.12 15.08
CA ALA A 260 -16.44 16.79 14.44
C ALA A 260 -16.31 16.41 12.95
N ILE A 261 -16.61 15.15 12.59
CA ILE A 261 -16.68 14.72 11.18
C ILE A 261 -17.75 15.51 10.43
N ARG A 262 -18.96 15.67 11.02
CA ARG A 262 -20.04 16.44 10.39
C ARG A 262 -19.70 17.92 10.25
N ASP A 263 -19.04 18.50 11.24
CA ASP A 263 -18.62 19.90 11.20
C ASP A 263 -17.59 20.14 10.08
N VAL A 264 -16.57 19.27 9.97
CA VAL A 264 -15.59 19.32 8.87
C VAL A 264 -16.29 19.20 7.52
N GLN A 265 -17.18 18.21 7.35
CA GLN A 265 -17.92 18.03 6.10
C GLN A 265 -18.86 19.20 5.77
N HIS A 266 -19.38 19.89 6.79
CA HIS A 266 -20.21 21.06 6.57
C HIS A 266 -19.37 22.25 6.07
N ILE A 267 -18.23 22.50 6.70
CA ILE A 267 -17.29 23.55 6.32
C ILE A 267 -16.77 23.32 4.90
N GLU A 268 -16.38 22.09 4.58
CA GLU A 268 -15.82 21.71 3.27
C GLU A 268 -16.90 21.34 2.24
N SER A 269 -18.18 21.65 2.49
CA SER A 269 -19.28 21.16 1.65
C SER A 269 -19.20 21.63 0.19
N GLN A 270 -18.65 22.82 -0.07
CA GLN A 270 -18.45 23.31 -1.44
C GLN A 270 -17.42 22.46 -2.21
N ASP A 271 -16.27 22.19 -1.59
CA ASP A 271 -15.20 21.38 -2.16
C ASP A 271 -15.58 19.90 -2.26
N ILE A 272 -16.39 19.39 -1.31
CA ILE A 272 -17.00 18.07 -1.41
C ILE A 272 -17.94 17.99 -2.62
N ASN A 273 -18.77 19.00 -2.88
CA ASN A 273 -19.64 18.99 -4.06
C ASN A 273 -18.83 19.03 -5.36
N LEU A 274 -17.71 19.76 -5.37
CA LEU A 274 -16.77 19.78 -6.48
C LEU A 274 -16.12 18.40 -6.69
N LEU A 275 -15.68 17.74 -5.62
CA LEU A 275 -15.18 16.36 -5.67
C LEU A 275 -16.21 15.43 -6.34
N GLU A 276 -17.47 15.46 -5.89
CA GLU A 276 -18.51 14.61 -6.48
C GLU A 276 -18.72 14.90 -7.97
N ALA A 277 -18.70 16.17 -8.37
CA ALA A 277 -18.82 16.56 -9.78
C ALA A 277 -17.64 16.02 -10.62
N MET A 278 -16.40 16.18 -10.13
CA MET A 278 -15.21 15.66 -10.83
C MET A 278 -15.21 14.12 -10.90
N MET A 279 -15.72 13.45 -9.86
CA MET A 279 -15.80 12.00 -9.83
C MET A 279 -16.76 11.43 -10.89
N VAL A 280 -17.85 12.13 -11.24
CA VAL A 280 -18.71 11.74 -12.37
C VAL A 280 -17.92 11.74 -13.68
N ASP A 281 -17.17 12.79 -13.94
CA ASP A 281 -16.37 12.92 -15.18
C ASP A 281 -15.20 11.92 -15.22
N PHE A 282 -14.61 11.58 -14.07
CA PHE A 282 -13.56 10.57 -13.98
C PHE A 282 -14.09 9.15 -14.06
N GLU A 283 -15.27 8.88 -13.49
CA GLU A 283 -15.92 7.58 -13.59
C GLU A 283 -16.22 7.22 -15.04
N GLN A 284 -16.83 8.14 -15.77
CA GLN A 284 -17.06 7.97 -17.19
C GLN A 284 -15.74 7.77 -17.94
N ALA A 285 -14.78 8.69 -17.78
CA ALA A 285 -13.51 8.61 -18.48
C ALA A 285 -12.73 7.33 -18.18
N TRP A 286 -12.74 6.83 -16.93
CA TRP A 286 -12.05 5.60 -16.55
C TRP A 286 -12.75 4.36 -17.12
N SER A 287 -14.09 4.35 -17.14
CA SER A 287 -14.86 3.24 -17.72
C SER A 287 -14.62 3.08 -19.24
N GLU A 288 -14.39 4.20 -19.94
CA GLU A 288 -14.08 4.25 -21.37
C GLU A 288 -12.59 4.03 -21.67
N HIS A 289 -11.72 4.04 -20.66
CA HIS A 289 -10.28 3.97 -20.83
C HIS A 289 -9.74 2.52 -20.81
N SER A 290 -9.23 2.08 -21.96
CA SER A 290 -8.70 0.72 -22.16
C SER A 290 -7.22 0.55 -21.80
N ALA A 291 -6.45 1.63 -21.64
CA ALA A 291 -5.01 1.54 -21.34
C ALA A 291 -4.75 1.38 -19.84
N SER A 292 -3.49 1.26 -19.42
CA SER A 292 -3.14 1.04 -18.00
C SER A 292 -3.57 2.19 -17.09
N PHE A 293 -3.77 1.89 -15.80
CA PHE A 293 -4.12 2.90 -14.80
C PHE A 293 -3.12 4.07 -14.75
N TYR A 294 -1.83 3.79 -14.89
CA TYR A 294 -0.80 4.83 -14.99
C TYR A 294 -1.01 5.77 -16.18
N LYS A 295 -1.38 5.23 -17.36
CA LYS A 295 -1.67 6.05 -18.55
C LYS A 295 -2.90 6.91 -18.34
N PHE A 296 -3.93 6.40 -17.66
CA PHE A 296 -5.09 7.21 -17.27
C PHE A 296 -4.68 8.37 -16.36
N LEU A 297 -3.90 8.10 -15.31
CA LEU A 297 -3.44 9.15 -14.40
C LEU A 297 -2.66 10.23 -15.15
N LYS A 298 -1.70 9.83 -15.98
CA LYS A 298 -0.84 10.75 -16.73
C LYS A 298 -1.61 11.58 -17.76
N ASN A 299 -2.49 10.96 -18.53
CA ASN A 299 -3.06 11.58 -19.72
C ASN A 299 -4.42 12.24 -19.48
N ILE A 300 -5.14 11.87 -18.42
CA ILE A 300 -6.50 12.35 -18.15
C ILE A 300 -6.57 13.03 -16.79
N TRP A 301 -6.19 12.33 -15.72
CA TRP A 301 -6.37 12.85 -14.36
C TRP A 301 -5.43 14.04 -14.05
N ILE A 302 -4.12 13.92 -14.24
CA ILE A 302 -3.14 14.99 -13.95
C ILE A 302 -3.48 16.28 -14.71
N PRO A 303 -3.74 16.27 -16.04
CA PRO A 303 -4.08 17.48 -16.77
C PRO A 303 -5.33 18.18 -16.23
N ARG A 304 -6.38 17.42 -15.88
CA ARG A 304 -7.62 17.98 -15.31
C ARG A 304 -7.41 18.60 -13.93
N ILE A 305 -6.61 17.98 -13.06
CA ILE A 305 -6.25 18.57 -11.75
C ILE A 305 -5.45 19.86 -11.93
N LYS A 306 -4.46 19.87 -12.84
CA LYS A 306 -3.68 21.08 -13.14
C LYS A 306 -4.54 22.22 -13.70
N GLU A 307 -5.48 21.91 -14.59
CA GLU A 307 -6.44 22.89 -15.10
C GLU A 307 -7.28 23.47 -13.97
N HIS A 308 -7.75 22.61 -13.06
CA HIS A 308 -8.53 23.03 -11.90
C HIS A 308 -7.73 23.96 -10.97
N HIS A 309 -6.50 23.60 -10.62
CA HIS A 309 -5.61 24.45 -9.81
C HIS A 309 -5.30 25.78 -10.51
N ALA A 310 -5.06 25.77 -11.82
CA ALA A 310 -4.82 26.99 -12.59
C ALA A 310 -6.04 27.93 -12.55
N ARG A 311 -7.26 27.38 -12.61
CA ARG A 311 -8.49 28.14 -12.49
C ARG A 311 -8.62 28.79 -11.11
N ILE A 312 -8.46 28.01 -10.02
CA ILE A 312 -8.50 28.55 -8.64
C ILE A 312 -7.46 29.66 -8.47
N ALA A 313 -6.20 29.41 -8.85
CA ALA A 313 -5.15 30.41 -8.73
C ALA A 313 -5.46 31.72 -9.48
N SER A 314 -6.18 31.64 -10.60
CA SER A 314 -6.63 32.82 -11.36
C SER A 314 -7.77 33.57 -10.65
N GLU A 315 -8.71 32.85 -10.04
CA GLU A 315 -9.85 33.40 -9.30
C GLU A 315 -9.38 34.05 -7.99
N ASP A 316 -8.54 33.37 -7.22
CA ASP A 316 -7.93 33.87 -5.98
C ASP A 316 -7.11 35.13 -6.24
N LYS A 317 -6.31 35.13 -7.32
CA LYS A 317 -5.56 36.32 -7.72
C LYS A 317 -6.50 37.48 -8.05
N ALA A 318 -7.61 37.23 -8.75
CA ALA A 318 -8.59 38.25 -9.07
C ALA A 318 -9.30 38.79 -7.82
N GLU A 319 -9.68 37.91 -6.89
CA GLU A 319 -10.30 38.29 -5.61
C GLU A 319 -9.33 39.09 -4.75
N ALA A 320 -8.10 38.62 -4.57
CA ALA A 320 -7.06 39.33 -3.82
C ALA A 320 -6.81 40.73 -4.38
N ILE A 321 -6.71 40.86 -5.71
CA ILE A 321 -6.60 42.17 -6.38
C ILE A 321 -7.82 43.05 -6.09
N SER A 322 -9.03 42.48 -6.09
CA SER A 322 -10.28 43.19 -5.77
C SER A 322 -10.30 43.68 -4.32
N GLN A 323 -9.92 42.83 -3.36
CA GLN A 323 -9.84 43.16 -1.95
C GLN A 323 -8.79 44.27 -1.70
N ILE A 324 -7.60 44.17 -2.30
CA ILE A 324 -6.56 45.21 -2.21
C ILE A 324 -7.10 46.55 -2.75
N LYS A 325 -7.75 46.56 -3.92
CA LYS A 325 -8.36 47.77 -4.48
C LYS A 325 -9.43 48.37 -3.57
N SER A 326 -10.23 47.54 -2.89
CA SER A 326 -11.28 47.99 -1.97
C SER A 326 -10.75 48.76 -0.75
N THR A 327 -9.50 48.51 -0.35
CA THR A 327 -8.82 49.25 0.73
C THR A 327 -8.28 50.62 0.31
N GLY A 328 -8.46 51.01 -0.96
CA GLY A 328 -7.96 52.27 -1.52
C GLY A 328 -6.52 52.21 -2.05
N VAL A 329 -5.90 51.02 -2.06
CA VAL A 329 -4.57 50.80 -2.64
C VAL A 329 -4.68 50.80 -4.17
N VAL A 330 -3.91 51.67 -4.82
CA VAL A 330 -3.79 51.72 -6.29
C VAL A 330 -2.64 50.82 -6.71
N LEU A 331 -2.96 49.67 -7.33
CA LEU A 331 -1.98 48.77 -7.95
C LEU A 331 -1.58 49.32 -9.33
N TRP A 332 -0.29 49.57 -9.53
CA TRP A 332 0.27 49.96 -10.84
C TRP A 332 0.90 48.72 -11.49
N GLU A 333 0.58 48.44 -12.76
CA GLU A 333 1.22 47.36 -13.53
C GLU A 333 2.49 47.87 -14.25
N PRO A 334 3.59 47.10 -14.28
CA PRO A 334 3.83 45.81 -13.61
C PRO A 334 4.14 46.03 -12.12
N PHE A 335 3.60 45.14 -11.27
CA PHE A 335 3.55 45.27 -9.81
C PHE A 335 4.88 45.70 -9.17
N GLY A 336 4.86 46.88 -8.56
CA GLY A 336 5.91 47.39 -7.69
C GLY A 336 5.68 48.87 -7.38
N PRO A 337 5.94 49.33 -6.14
CA PRO A 337 6.05 50.77 -5.92
C PRO A 337 7.11 51.29 -6.89
N ARG A 338 6.81 52.35 -7.65
CA ARG A 338 7.87 53.05 -8.38
C ARG A 338 8.93 53.40 -7.34
N PRO A 339 10.18 52.94 -7.49
CA PRO A 339 11.24 53.48 -6.66
C PRO A 339 11.15 55.00 -6.76
N PRO A 340 11.19 55.73 -5.63
CA PRO A 340 11.13 57.18 -5.65
C PRO A 340 12.10 57.70 -6.71
N GLN A 341 11.60 58.53 -7.64
CA GLN A 341 12.39 59.07 -8.75
C GLN A 341 13.62 59.88 -8.30
N SER A 342 13.83 60.04 -6.99
CA SER A 342 14.94 60.79 -6.39
C SER A 342 16.24 60.00 -6.21
N TYR A 343 16.33 58.72 -6.61
CA TYR A 343 17.57 57.93 -6.46
C TYR A 343 18.46 57.86 -7.72
N THR A 344 18.18 58.64 -8.78
CA THR A 344 19.13 58.78 -9.88
C THR A 344 20.22 59.80 -9.54
N ASN A 345 21.30 59.29 -8.93
CA ASN A 345 22.68 59.73 -9.13
C ASN A 345 22.92 61.24 -9.33
N SER A 346 22.97 61.98 -8.22
CA SER A 346 23.72 63.23 -8.16
C SER A 346 24.41 63.35 -6.80
N ASP A 347 25.37 62.46 -6.54
CA ASP A 347 26.58 62.76 -5.74
C ASP A 347 27.43 61.49 -5.59
N ARG A 348 28.18 61.17 -6.65
CA ARG A 348 29.52 60.58 -6.46
C ARG A 348 30.48 61.72 -6.14
N GLY A 349 30.25 62.34 -4.99
CA GLY A 349 31.19 63.25 -4.35
C GLY A 349 32.25 62.40 -3.66
N SER A 350 33.44 62.40 -4.25
CA SER A 350 34.68 61.96 -3.62
C SER A 350 34.87 62.75 -2.32
N SER A 351 34.92 62.08 -1.17
CA SER A 351 35.65 62.60 -0.02
C SER A 351 36.20 61.44 0.78
N ASP A 352 37.52 61.35 0.70
CA ASP A 352 38.38 60.69 1.67
C ASP A 352 38.08 61.19 3.11
N ASP A 353 38.52 60.35 4.06
CA ASP A 353 38.72 60.64 5.47
C ASP A 353 37.47 60.66 6.38
N VAL A 354 37.41 59.73 7.33
CA VAL A 354 37.56 60.00 8.78
C VAL A 354 37.43 58.71 9.60
N GLU A 355 38.37 58.59 10.54
CA GLU A 355 38.60 57.56 11.55
C GLU A 355 37.48 57.42 12.61
N ASP A 356 37.50 56.25 13.28
CA ASP A 356 37.21 55.99 14.70
C ASP A 356 35.95 56.59 15.37
N ASN A 357 35.00 55.71 15.76
CA ASN A 357 34.81 55.33 17.17
C ASN A 357 33.73 54.22 17.35
N PRO A 358 33.72 53.49 18.49
CA PRO A 358 32.97 52.26 18.71
C PRO A 358 31.66 52.45 19.50
N GLU A 359 30.97 51.32 19.68
CA GLU A 359 29.91 51.04 20.66
C GLU A 359 28.58 51.78 20.52
N VAL A 360 27.59 51.12 19.90
CA VAL A 360 26.23 51.03 20.46
C VAL A 360 25.62 49.66 20.10
N GLY A 361 25.28 48.88 21.12
CA GLY A 361 24.59 47.60 20.98
C GLY A 361 23.16 47.76 20.50
N THR A 362 22.75 46.90 19.57
CA THR A 362 21.34 46.75 19.20
C THR A 362 21.03 45.27 19.04
N ALA A 363 20.03 44.80 19.78
CA ALA A 363 19.55 43.42 19.78
C ALA A 363 18.95 43.07 18.42
N VAL A 364 19.44 41.98 17.83
CA VAL A 364 18.91 41.40 16.60
C VAL A 364 17.84 40.37 16.98
N VAL A 365 16.59 40.67 16.66
CA VAL A 365 15.54 39.66 16.52
C VAL A 365 15.57 39.22 15.06
N SER A 366 16.08 38.02 14.82
CA SER A 366 16.12 37.39 13.50
C SER A 366 14.80 36.69 13.22
N GLU A 367 13.92 37.31 12.45
CA GLU A 367 12.90 36.61 11.68
C GLU A 367 13.46 36.37 10.28
N ASN A 368 13.98 35.15 10.06
CA ASN A 368 14.32 34.66 8.73
C ASN A 368 13.04 34.19 8.05
N VAL A 369 12.44 35.04 7.22
CA VAL A 369 11.53 34.62 6.15
C VAL A 369 12.34 34.65 4.87
N SER A 370 12.87 33.49 4.48
CA SER A 370 13.53 33.30 3.19
C SER A 370 12.46 32.98 2.14
N GLU A 371 12.02 33.99 1.40
CA GLU A 371 11.41 33.82 0.09
C GLU A 371 12.49 33.38 -0.90
N SER A 372 12.49 32.11 -1.28
CA SER A 372 13.28 31.61 -2.40
C SER A 372 12.50 31.85 -3.70
N GLN A 373 12.89 32.88 -4.44
CA GLN A 373 12.59 32.98 -5.87
C GLN A 373 13.40 31.91 -6.61
N ALA A 374 12.71 30.88 -7.10
CA ALA A 374 13.24 29.98 -8.11
C ALA A 374 12.72 30.47 -9.47
N ASP A 375 13.55 31.24 -10.15
CA ASP A 375 13.46 31.42 -11.60
C ASP A 375 14.13 30.19 -12.24
N ASP A 376 13.33 29.20 -12.64
CA ASP A 376 13.81 28.11 -13.50
C ASP A 376 13.21 28.27 -14.90
N ASP A 377 14.07 28.77 -15.79
CA ASP A 377 14.00 28.68 -17.24
C ASP A 377 13.95 27.20 -17.67
N LEU A 378 12.75 26.61 -17.72
CA LEU A 378 12.52 25.39 -18.49
C LEU A 378 12.31 25.77 -19.95
N LYS A 379 13.41 25.81 -20.70
CA LYS A 379 13.38 25.85 -22.16
C LYS A 379 12.93 24.49 -22.70
N ASP A 380 12.03 24.61 -23.67
CA ASP A 380 11.54 23.57 -24.56
C ASP A 380 12.67 22.74 -25.17
N ASP A 381 12.67 21.44 -24.89
CA ASP A 381 13.33 20.41 -25.69
C ASP A 381 12.41 19.18 -25.73
N LEU A 382 11.32 19.28 -26.50
CA LEU A 382 10.52 18.14 -26.93
C LEU A 382 10.10 18.34 -28.39
N ASP A 383 11.05 18.13 -29.29
CA ASP A 383 10.81 17.83 -30.71
C ASP A 383 11.94 16.91 -31.22
N ASP A 384 11.72 15.60 -31.21
CA ASP A 384 12.18 14.67 -32.27
C ASP A 384 11.58 13.27 -32.08
N PRO A 385 10.53 12.88 -32.84
CA PRO A 385 10.27 11.49 -33.17
C PRO A 385 10.73 11.25 -34.61
N SER A 386 11.95 10.73 -34.78
CA SER A 386 12.30 10.04 -36.01
C SER A 386 11.54 8.71 -36.04
N GLU A 387 10.56 8.67 -36.92
CA GLU A 387 9.93 7.47 -37.45
C GLU A 387 11.01 6.50 -37.98
N GLU A 388 11.28 5.42 -37.26
CA GLU A 388 11.84 4.22 -37.90
C GLU A 388 10.68 3.37 -38.43
N VAL A 389 10.46 3.54 -39.73
CA VAL A 389 9.70 2.64 -40.58
C VAL A 389 10.44 1.30 -40.63
N LEU A 390 9.96 0.28 -39.92
CA LEU A 390 10.35 -1.10 -40.18
C LEU A 390 9.52 -1.61 -41.36
N GLU A 391 10.10 -1.52 -42.55
CA GLU A 391 9.59 -2.15 -43.77
C GLU A 391 9.68 -3.68 -43.68
N ASP A 392 8.54 -4.31 -43.94
CA ASP A 392 8.40 -5.73 -44.22
C ASP A 392 9.35 -6.18 -45.34
N ASN A 393 10.20 -7.16 -45.04
CA ASN A 393 10.89 -7.96 -46.06
C ASN A 393 10.74 -9.45 -45.70
N LEU A 394 9.69 -10.06 -46.24
CA LEU A 394 9.54 -11.51 -46.35
C LEU A 394 9.28 -11.87 -47.82
N ASP A 395 10.37 -12.06 -48.57
CA ASP A 395 10.41 -12.92 -49.75
C ASP A 395 11.40 -14.05 -49.42
N ASN A 396 10.96 -15.30 -49.27
CA ASN A 396 10.75 -16.31 -50.31
C ASN A 396 12.09 -16.91 -50.79
N ASP A 397 12.31 -18.21 -50.51
CA ASP A 397 12.77 -19.20 -51.51
C ASP A 397 13.00 -20.61 -50.92
N THR A 398 12.12 -21.51 -51.36
CA THR A 398 12.34 -22.83 -52.01
C THR A 398 13.10 -24.00 -51.35
N ASP A 399 12.36 -25.12 -51.34
CA ASP A 399 12.67 -26.49 -51.81
C ASP A 399 13.83 -27.32 -51.23
N GLY A 400 13.44 -28.53 -50.80
CA GLY A 400 14.33 -29.64 -50.51
C GLY A 400 13.57 -30.93 -50.21
N SER A 401 13.08 -31.58 -51.27
CA SER A 401 12.50 -32.93 -51.32
C SER A 401 13.39 -34.04 -50.74
N GLY A 402 12.78 -35.06 -50.13
CA GLY A 402 13.43 -36.34 -49.83
C GLY A 402 12.47 -37.40 -49.30
N GLU A 403 12.27 -38.45 -50.09
CA GLU A 403 11.34 -39.58 -49.97
C GLU A 403 11.73 -40.62 -48.88
N ASP A 404 10.72 -41.21 -48.22
CA ASP A 404 10.43 -42.65 -47.89
C ASP A 404 11.53 -43.75 -48.00
N PRO A 405 11.37 -45.02 -47.48
CA PRO A 405 10.30 -45.62 -46.65
C PRO A 405 10.78 -46.65 -45.55
N ASP A 406 9.80 -47.32 -44.92
CA ASP A 406 9.77 -48.71 -44.38
C ASP A 406 10.80 -49.20 -43.34
N ASN A 407 10.30 -49.69 -42.18
CA ASN A 407 10.51 -51.11 -41.83
C ASN A 407 9.60 -51.62 -40.70
N ASP A 408 9.03 -52.80 -40.95
CA ASP A 408 8.21 -53.67 -40.13
C ASP A 408 8.93 -54.33 -38.94
N SER A 409 8.11 -54.83 -38.00
CA SER A 409 8.18 -56.16 -37.35
C SER A 409 7.98 -56.06 -35.82
N ALA A 410 6.84 -56.47 -35.25
CA ALA A 410 6.29 -57.82 -35.08
C ALA A 410 6.84 -58.59 -33.85
N GLY A 411 5.89 -59.15 -33.08
CA GLY A 411 6.09 -60.17 -32.04
C GLY A 411 5.59 -59.69 -30.66
N GLY A 412 4.58 -60.25 -30.01
CA GLY A 412 3.86 -61.50 -30.19
C GLY A 412 3.69 -62.20 -28.83
N SER A 413 2.47 -62.71 -28.58
CA SER A 413 2.12 -63.85 -27.71
C SER A 413 1.58 -63.62 -26.29
N ASN A 414 0.24 -63.63 -26.20
CA ASN A 414 -0.67 -64.54 -25.45
C ASN A 414 -0.18 -65.33 -24.21
N CYS A 415 -1.05 -65.40 -23.18
CA CYS A 415 -1.85 -66.56 -22.69
C CYS A 415 -2.58 -66.19 -21.37
N TYR A 416 -3.92 -66.12 -21.30
CA TYR A 416 -4.95 -67.16 -21.02
C TYR A 416 -5.25 -67.48 -19.53
N SER A 417 -6.56 -67.36 -19.19
CA SER A 417 -7.35 -68.12 -18.19
C SER A 417 -7.26 -67.69 -16.70
N ALA A 418 -8.31 -67.72 -15.85
CA ALA A 418 -9.73 -68.06 -15.96
C ALA A 418 -10.50 -67.59 -14.70
N CYS A 419 -11.79 -67.31 -14.90
CA CYS A 419 -12.99 -67.43 -14.07
C CYS A 419 -12.89 -67.65 -12.53
N HIS A 420 -13.62 -66.82 -11.76
CA HIS A 420 -14.69 -67.30 -10.86
C HIS A 420 -15.67 -66.18 -10.49
N SER A 421 -16.94 -66.52 -10.63
CA SER A 421 -18.16 -65.83 -10.17
C SER A 421 -18.32 -65.89 -8.66
N GLU A 422 -18.99 -64.90 -8.05
CA GLU A 422 -20.13 -65.13 -7.16
C GLU A 422 -20.90 -63.83 -6.85
N ASP A 423 -22.21 -63.95 -7.01
CA ASP A 423 -23.25 -62.97 -6.68
C ASP A 423 -23.31 -62.72 -5.17
N TYR A 424 -23.56 -61.46 -4.77
CA TYR A 424 -24.40 -61.17 -3.60
C TYR A 424 -25.04 -59.78 -3.75
N SER A 425 -26.31 -59.79 -4.12
CA SER A 425 -27.25 -58.71 -3.90
C SER A 425 -27.48 -58.50 -2.41
N ASN A 426 -27.40 -57.26 -1.92
CA ASN A 426 -28.24 -56.86 -0.80
C ASN A 426 -28.53 -55.35 -0.77
N GLU A 427 -29.70 -55.06 -0.22
CA GLU A 427 -30.50 -53.86 -0.31
C GLU A 427 -29.91 -52.62 0.39
N GLN A 428 -30.42 -51.44 -0.02
CA GLN A 428 -30.13 -50.11 0.53
C GLN A 428 -30.34 -50.03 2.06
N PRO A 429 -29.77 -49.00 2.72
CA PRO A 429 -30.60 -47.81 2.89
C PRO A 429 -29.88 -46.48 2.64
N ASP A 430 -30.69 -45.59 2.10
CA ASP A 430 -30.65 -44.14 2.04
C ASP A 430 -29.97 -43.47 3.25
N SER A 431 -28.85 -42.78 2.99
CA SER A 431 -28.34 -41.71 3.84
C SER A 431 -27.70 -40.65 2.95
N THR A 432 -28.40 -39.53 2.80
CA THR A 432 -27.88 -38.29 2.23
C THR A 432 -26.72 -37.77 3.09
N GLU A 433 -25.50 -38.02 2.62
CA GLU A 433 -24.26 -37.44 3.13
C GLU A 433 -23.86 -36.32 2.17
N GLU A 434 -24.01 -35.07 2.60
CA GLU A 434 -23.50 -33.89 1.91
C GLU A 434 -21.98 -34.02 1.78
N GLN A 435 -21.51 -34.25 0.55
CA GLN A 435 -20.09 -34.18 0.21
C GLN A 435 -19.69 -32.71 0.10
N ASP A 436 -18.85 -32.30 1.05
CA ASP A 436 -18.08 -31.06 1.05
C ASP A 436 -17.11 -31.07 -0.15
N PRO A 437 -17.16 -30.10 -1.09
CA PRO A 437 -16.25 -30.10 -2.22
C PRO A 437 -14.84 -29.75 -1.75
N THR A 438 -13.93 -30.71 -1.92
CA THR A 438 -12.50 -30.53 -1.71
C THR A 438 -11.96 -29.42 -2.59
N ASP A 439 -11.46 -28.38 -1.91
CA ASP A 439 -10.85 -27.17 -2.44
C ASP A 439 -9.43 -27.46 -2.97
N THR A 440 -9.36 -28.21 -4.06
CA THR A 440 -8.12 -28.48 -4.80
C THR A 440 -8.38 -28.24 -6.26
N ASP A 441 -8.35 -26.97 -6.70
CA ASP A 441 -8.08 -26.59 -8.11
C ASP A 441 -7.87 -25.06 -8.33
N LEU A 442 -7.54 -24.27 -7.29
CA LEU A 442 -7.29 -22.83 -7.43
C LEU A 442 -5.79 -22.43 -7.60
N GLU A 443 -4.85 -23.38 -7.62
CA GLU A 443 -3.41 -23.06 -7.75
C GLU A 443 -2.87 -22.97 -9.19
N ASP A 444 -3.61 -23.47 -10.19
CA ASP A 444 -3.09 -23.54 -11.57
C ASP A 444 -3.60 -22.43 -12.51
N ASP A 445 -4.63 -21.67 -12.14
CA ASP A 445 -5.16 -20.56 -12.97
C ASP A 445 -4.32 -19.27 -12.86
N TRP A 446 -3.44 -19.14 -11.86
CA TRP A 446 -2.55 -17.98 -11.72
C TRP A 446 -1.32 -18.03 -12.65
N LYS A 447 -1.02 -19.17 -13.27
CA LYS A 447 0.20 -19.34 -14.09
C LYS A 447 0.05 -18.87 -15.54
N MET A 448 -1.16 -18.53 -16.00
CA MET A 448 -1.44 -18.25 -17.42
C MET A 448 -1.47 -16.76 -17.82
N THR A 449 -1.31 -15.81 -16.90
CA THR A 449 -1.44 -14.36 -17.21
C THR A 449 -0.15 -13.53 -17.16
N THR A 450 1.03 -14.15 -17.10
CA THR A 450 2.31 -13.42 -17.12
C THR A 450 2.98 -13.47 -18.49
N ALA A 451 2.46 -12.69 -19.43
CA ALA A 451 3.19 -12.22 -20.61
C ALA A 451 2.86 -10.73 -20.80
N TYR A 452 3.21 -9.91 -19.81
CA TYR A 452 3.33 -8.46 -19.99
C TYR A 452 4.83 -8.16 -20.01
N ASP A 453 5.39 -8.13 -21.22
CA ASP A 453 6.68 -7.49 -21.46
C ASP A 453 6.51 -6.00 -21.13
N PHE A 454 7.05 -5.60 -19.99
CA PHE A 454 7.32 -4.20 -19.71
C PHE A 454 8.71 -3.92 -20.27
N ASP A 455 8.79 -3.02 -21.24
CA ASP A 455 10.05 -2.45 -21.69
C ASP A 455 10.83 -1.91 -20.46
N ASP A 456 11.91 -2.59 -20.12
CA ASP A 456 12.87 -2.20 -19.07
C ASP A 456 13.77 -1.02 -19.52
N GLY A 457 13.44 -0.34 -20.63
CA GLY A 457 14.24 0.72 -21.26
C GLY A 457 14.32 2.06 -20.52
N PHE A 458 13.87 2.15 -19.27
CA PHE A 458 13.95 3.38 -18.46
C PHE A 458 14.45 3.08 -17.04
N PHE A 459 15.75 2.82 -16.94
CA PHE A 459 16.53 2.94 -15.72
C PHE A 459 17.84 3.67 -15.98
#